data_AF-A0A2N4XNQ1-F1
#
_entry.id   AF-A0A2N4XNQ1-F1
#
_cell.length_a   1.000
_cell.length_b   1.000
_cell.length_c   1.000
_cell.angle_alpha   90.00
_cell.angle_beta   90.00
_cell.angle_gamma   90.00
#
_symmetry.space_group_name_H-M   'P 1'
#
loop_
_entity.id
_entity.type
_entity.pdbx_description
1 polymer ?
#
loop_
_entity_poly.entity_id
_entity_poly.type
_entity_poly.pdbx_seq_one_letter_code
_entity_poly.pdbx_strand_id
1 'polypeptide(L)'
;MQSIPSFRSSCAALLMLFACSTNTSASSPDPHLQLDPHIGSTQIAPPATPVPQGSADENERPLNLSPQILSTPPDLQLTPPIEAASLAPTEAPAHSKLLQSALQGLWLLTSTLLGLHLLREWLRVLRLRVLRPPRPLALSHARWPTISILVPSHGKAAQQIERLTALAGMDFDYPAECIHFVLMFDPAETGLVEAVAAFERACPGRVHPLPMMAGPNTTLATALHAAVANSIGTALVVLDQELPLARNWLRQSITPLLDPAIGCVLTRAVFTPLDGALSARLDLLADQADTLLASQNDALNLLLCGKARIRAVRRQAMKSLHAPDLLHAPDGASLILDLTRLGWQSSLLGEITRYHSEDLLDQIRSPRLHPALVLQSLRLASLLVDPRLPAGARRQGAAAFFTAALPLVWLINLACGIALYFTGAPLLAGLAILLCTACSFDPHGNPGPAFRIAAAARMAGVREEIRLLPLSWVGFAHRLLGGINLLATTRTPRRREHAQPIETPASEGAVA
;
A
#
# COMPACT_ATOMS: atom_id res chain seq x y z
N MET A 1 -38.34 -14.35 -25.48
CA MET A 1 -37.77 -13.82 -24.23
C MET A 1 -36.39 -14.44 -24.03
N GLN A 2 -35.34 -13.77 -24.51
CA GLN A 2 -33.95 -14.18 -24.34
C GLN A 2 -33.42 -13.54 -23.05
N SER A 3 -32.94 -14.38 -22.13
CA SER A 3 -32.41 -13.99 -20.82
C SER A 3 -31.11 -13.21 -20.98
N ILE A 4 -31.04 -12.02 -20.37
CA ILE A 4 -29.88 -11.12 -20.36
C ILE A 4 -28.87 -11.62 -19.29
N PRO A 5 -27.69 -12.15 -19.66
CA PRO A 5 -26.68 -12.62 -18.70
C PRO A 5 -25.94 -11.47 -17.97
N SER A 6 -26.04 -10.21 -18.44
CA SER A 6 -25.29 -9.07 -17.89
C SER A 6 -25.84 -8.53 -16.55
N PHE A 7 -27.09 -8.85 -16.20
CA PHE A 7 -27.69 -8.36 -14.95
C PHE A 7 -27.18 -9.13 -13.72
N ARG A 8 -26.95 -10.45 -13.86
CA ARG A 8 -26.43 -11.30 -12.78
C ARG A 8 -24.98 -10.97 -12.40
N SER A 9 -24.13 -10.61 -13.37
CA SER A 9 -22.75 -10.22 -13.08
C SER A 9 -22.65 -8.88 -12.36
N SER A 10 -23.50 -7.92 -12.73
CA SER A 10 -23.55 -6.59 -12.12
C SER A 10 -24.04 -6.65 -10.67
N CYS A 11 -25.07 -7.45 -10.38
CA CYS A 11 -25.54 -7.69 -9.00
C CYS A 11 -24.51 -8.43 -8.15
N ALA A 12 -23.77 -9.40 -8.71
CA ALA A 12 -22.73 -10.13 -7.98
C ALA A 12 -21.55 -9.21 -7.59
N ALA A 13 -21.15 -8.30 -8.47
CA ALA A 13 -20.13 -7.29 -8.17
C ALA A 13 -20.58 -6.31 -7.07
N LEU A 14 -21.84 -5.87 -7.11
CA LEU A 14 -22.45 -4.99 -6.11
C LEU A 14 -22.56 -5.67 -4.73
N LEU A 15 -22.99 -6.94 -4.69
CA LEU A 15 -23.04 -7.74 -3.47
C LEU A 15 -21.64 -8.03 -2.89
N MET A 16 -20.63 -8.24 -3.74
CA MET A 16 -19.25 -8.42 -3.29
C MET A 16 -18.66 -7.14 -2.70
N LEU A 17 -18.95 -5.97 -3.28
CA LEU A 17 -18.55 -4.67 -2.71
C LEU A 17 -19.18 -4.42 -1.34
N PHE A 18 -20.45 -4.79 -1.16
CA PHE A 18 -21.13 -4.71 0.14
C PHE A 18 -20.63 -5.76 1.15
N ALA A 19 -20.44 -7.01 0.73
CA ALA A 19 -19.95 -8.11 1.58
C ALA A 19 -18.49 -7.92 2.04
N CYS A 20 -17.70 -7.10 1.32
CA CYS A 20 -16.38 -6.68 1.76
C CYS A 20 -16.42 -5.62 2.88
N SER A 21 -17.57 -4.97 3.14
CA SER A 21 -17.71 -3.92 4.17
C SER A 21 -18.25 -4.45 5.52
N THR A 22 -19.06 -5.51 5.49
CA THR A 22 -19.76 -6.06 6.67
C THR A 22 -19.11 -7.37 7.13
N ASN A 23 -18.21 -7.30 8.11
CA ASN A 23 -17.82 -8.49 8.88
C ASN A 23 -17.97 -8.14 10.36
N THR A 24 -19.05 -8.64 10.97
CA THR A 24 -19.41 -8.47 12.38
C THR A 24 -19.15 -9.78 13.12
N SER A 25 -18.09 -9.83 13.93
CA SER A 25 -18.02 -10.75 15.07
C SER A 25 -18.06 -9.89 16.33
N ALA A 26 -19.14 -10.03 17.10
CA ALA A 26 -19.45 -9.20 18.26
C ALA A 26 -18.79 -9.77 19.54
N SER A 27 -18.15 -8.92 20.34
CA SER A 27 -17.95 -9.14 21.78
C SER A 27 -17.75 -7.80 22.51
N SER A 28 -18.11 -7.79 23.80
CA SER A 28 -18.39 -6.66 24.70
C SER A 28 -17.29 -5.59 24.82
N PRO A 29 -17.62 -4.29 25.00
CA PRO A 29 -16.66 -3.21 25.13
C PRO A 29 -16.12 -3.01 26.56
N ASP A 30 -14.80 -2.82 26.68
CA ASP A 30 -14.13 -2.20 27.83
C ASP A 30 -13.21 -1.03 27.39
N PRO A 31 -12.99 0.01 28.22
CA PRO A 31 -12.37 1.26 27.78
C PRO A 31 -10.83 1.31 27.94
N HIS A 32 -10.21 2.31 27.30
CA HIS A 32 -8.80 2.75 27.34
C HIS A 32 -7.87 2.26 26.21
N LEU A 33 -7.92 2.99 25.09
CA LEU A 33 -6.84 3.10 24.11
C LEU A 33 -6.12 4.43 24.40
N GLN A 34 -5.01 4.38 25.12
CA GLN A 34 -4.08 5.51 25.21
C GLN A 34 -3.21 5.48 23.95
N LEU A 35 -3.40 6.49 23.09
CA LEU A 35 -2.38 6.89 22.13
C LEU A 35 -1.28 7.56 22.96
N ASP A 36 -0.04 7.08 22.87
CA ASP A 36 1.09 7.72 23.52
C ASP A 36 1.18 9.19 23.09
N PRO A 37 1.06 10.17 24.02
CA PRO A 37 1.06 11.59 23.69
C PRO A 37 2.47 12.16 23.45
N HIS A 38 3.53 11.33 23.44
CA HIS A 38 4.89 11.76 23.09
C HIS A 38 5.05 11.93 21.57
N ILE A 39 4.26 12.83 21.01
CA ILE A 39 4.40 13.37 19.66
C ILE A 39 4.80 14.83 19.84
N GLY A 40 6.09 15.11 19.64
CA GLY A 40 6.61 16.47 19.48
C GLY A 40 7.17 17.13 20.74
N SER A 41 8.40 16.78 21.13
CA SER A 41 9.26 17.72 21.85
C SER A 41 10.73 17.42 21.59
N THR A 42 11.18 17.53 20.35
CA THR A 42 12.58 17.86 20.09
C THR A 42 12.73 19.34 20.43
N GLN A 43 13.10 19.65 21.67
CA GLN A 43 13.53 20.99 22.07
C GLN A 43 14.81 21.32 21.27
N ILE A 44 14.65 22.05 20.18
CA ILE A 44 15.76 22.73 19.52
C ILE A 44 16.04 23.96 20.37
N ALA A 45 17.17 23.97 21.06
CA ALA A 45 17.69 25.13 21.77
C ALA A 45 17.86 26.30 20.78
N PRO A 46 17.45 27.54 21.14
CA PRO A 46 17.61 28.68 20.25
C PRO A 46 19.10 29.06 20.15
N PRO A 47 19.63 29.35 18.95
CA PRO A 47 20.94 29.94 18.83
C PRO A 47 20.90 31.41 19.30
N ALA A 48 21.90 31.78 20.10
CA ALA A 48 22.12 33.15 20.53
C ALA A 48 22.40 34.07 19.33
N THR A 49 21.57 35.10 19.15
CA THR A 49 21.86 36.22 18.24
C THR A 49 22.49 37.39 19.00
N PRO A 50 23.59 37.98 18.50
CA PRO A 50 24.05 39.28 18.94
C PRO A 50 23.25 40.40 18.27
N VAL A 51 22.97 41.43 19.06
CA VAL A 51 22.39 42.72 18.67
C VAL A 51 23.42 43.50 17.84
N PRO A 52 22.95 44.23 16.82
CA PRO A 52 23.39 45.62 16.69
C PRO A 52 22.20 46.58 16.50
N GLN A 53 22.31 47.71 17.20
CA GLN A 53 21.48 48.89 17.08
C GLN A 53 21.87 49.71 15.83
N GLY A 54 20.87 50.30 15.19
CA GLY A 54 20.96 51.41 14.23
C GLY A 54 19.53 51.75 13.79
N SER A 55 18.91 52.82 14.32
CA SER A 55 18.79 54.15 13.68
C SER A 55 18.49 54.09 12.18
N ALA A 56 17.59 54.81 11.57
CA ALA A 56 16.55 55.77 11.92
C ALA A 56 15.87 56.07 10.57
N ASP A 57 14.64 56.59 10.65
CA ASP A 57 14.01 57.45 9.65
C ASP A 57 13.36 56.91 8.34
N GLU A 58 12.17 57.50 8.14
CA GLU A 58 11.57 57.96 6.88
C GLU A 58 10.97 56.95 5.89
N ASN A 59 9.65 56.75 5.98
CA ASN A 59 8.66 57.36 5.06
C ASN A 59 7.33 56.60 5.10
N GLU A 60 6.39 57.07 5.94
CA GLU A 60 4.98 56.74 5.78
C GLU A 60 4.40 57.60 4.65
N ARG A 61 4.13 57.00 3.48
CA ARG A 61 3.25 57.59 2.46
C ARG A 61 1.86 56.95 2.57
N PRO A 62 0.79 57.71 2.84
CA PRO A 62 -0.56 57.19 2.75
C PRO A 62 -0.95 57.00 1.27
N LEU A 63 -1.39 55.78 0.93
CA LEU A 63 -2.03 55.47 -0.35
C LEU A 63 -3.42 56.11 -0.37
N ASN A 64 -3.50 57.31 -0.95
CA ASN A 64 -4.75 57.95 -1.33
C ASN A 64 -5.38 57.22 -2.52
N LEU A 65 -6.48 56.51 -2.27
CA LEU A 65 -7.36 55.98 -3.32
C LEU A 65 -8.33 57.10 -3.74
N SER A 66 -8.05 57.72 -4.89
CA SER A 66 -9.00 58.61 -5.56
C SER A 66 -10.17 57.81 -6.16
N PRO A 67 -11.43 58.25 -5.99
CA PRO A 67 -12.56 57.66 -6.71
C PRO A 67 -12.55 58.19 -8.14
N GLN A 68 -12.04 57.40 -9.09
CA GLN A 68 -12.23 57.72 -10.50
C GLN A 68 -13.68 57.45 -10.89
N ILE A 69 -14.28 58.55 -11.35
CA ILE A 69 -15.61 58.72 -11.92
C ILE A 69 -15.83 57.67 -13.01
N LEU A 70 -16.88 56.86 -12.82
CA LEU A 70 -17.40 55.91 -13.79
C LEU A 70 -18.09 56.71 -14.91
N SER A 71 -17.35 57.00 -15.98
CA SER A 71 -17.91 57.55 -17.21
C SER A 71 -18.77 56.49 -17.89
N THR A 72 -20.05 56.83 -18.07
CA THR A 72 -21.03 56.13 -18.90
C THR A 72 -20.48 55.83 -20.30
N PRO A 73 -20.54 54.57 -20.77
CA PRO A 73 -20.23 54.27 -22.16
C PRO A 73 -21.33 54.84 -23.09
N PRO A 74 -20.97 55.23 -24.33
CA PRO A 74 -21.92 55.77 -25.29
C PRO A 74 -22.93 54.71 -25.74
N ASP A 75 -24.14 55.18 -26.03
CA ASP A 75 -25.29 54.42 -26.52
C ASP A 75 -24.92 53.36 -27.56
N LEU A 76 -24.92 52.09 -27.12
CA LEU A 76 -24.99 50.93 -27.99
C LEU A 76 -26.39 50.91 -28.61
N GLN A 77 -26.48 51.46 -29.82
CA GLN A 77 -27.65 51.30 -30.69
C GLN A 77 -27.95 49.81 -30.85
N LEU A 78 -29.07 49.37 -30.28
CA LEU A 78 -29.64 48.05 -30.53
C LEU A 78 -29.96 47.95 -32.02
N THR A 79 -29.11 47.22 -32.75
CA THR A 79 -29.49 46.65 -34.04
C THR A 79 -30.73 45.78 -33.83
N PRO A 80 -31.73 45.84 -34.73
CA PRO A 80 -32.91 45.00 -34.64
C PRO A 80 -32.48 43.52 -34.65
N PRO A 81 -33.22 42.64 -33.96
CA PRO A 81 -32.89 41.22 -33.92
C PRO A 81 -32.85 40.71 -35.36
N ILE A 82 -31.67 40.27 -35.79
CA ILE A 82 -31.52 39.43 -36.97
C ILE A 82 -32.54 38.31 -36.77
N GLU A 83 -33.56 38.27 -37.64
CA GLU A 83 -34.50 37.17 -37.72
C GLU A 83 -33.69 35.89 -37.67
N ALA A 84 -33.83 35.17 -36.55
CA ALA A 84 -33.23 33.88 -36.37
C ALA A 84 -33.82 33.00 -37.46
N ALA A 85 -33.09 32.90 -38.58
CA ALA A 85 -33.35 31.94 -39.62
C ALA A 85 -33.57 30.62 -38.90
N SER A 86 -34.81 30.12 -38.96
CA SER A 86 -35.21 28.86 -38.37
C SER A 86 -34.45 27.77 -39.12
N LEU A 87 -33.19 27.56 -38.75
CA LEU A 87 -32.43 26.37 -39.06
C LEU A 87 -33.24 25.23 -38.48
N ALA A 88 -34.04 24.60 -39.35
CA ALA A 88 -34.76 23.39 -39.05
C ALA A 88 -33.78 22.45 -38.32
N PRO A 89 -34.19 21.82 -37.21
CA PRO A 89 -33.32 20.94 -36.45
C PRO A 89 -32.88 19.81 -37.39
N THR A 90 -31.67 19.95 -37.95
CA THR A 90 -31.06 18.92 -38.78
C THR A 90 -30.97 17.70 -37.89
N GLU A 91 -31.82 16.72 -38.14
CA GLU A 91 -31.89 15.51 -37.33
C GLU A 91 -30.49 14.91 -37.26
N ALA A 92 -29.90 14.96 -36.07
CA ALA A 92 -28.56 14.45 -35.86
C ALA A 92 -28.54 12.98 -36.32
N PRO A 93 -27.54 12.57 -37.11
CA PRO A 93 -27.49 11.25 -37.72
C PRO A 93 -27.65 10.17 -36.65
N ALA A 94 -28.36 9.08 -36.94
CA ALA A 94 -28.67 8.01 -35.97
C ALA A 94 -27.45 7.50 -35.18
N HIS A 95 -26.25 7.56 -35.77
CA HIS A 95 -24.98 7.24 -35.12
C HIS A 95 -24.66 8.12 -33.90
N SER A 96 -25.06 9.40 -33.90
CA SER A 96 -24.86 10.33 -32.78
C SER A 96 -25.66 9.92 -31.54
N LYS A 97 -26.91 9.47 -31.71
CA LYS A 97 -27.78 9.00 -30.63
C LYS A 97 -27.27 7.70 -30.00
N LEU A 98 -26.77 6.77 -30.82
CA LEU A 98 -26.16 5.53 -30.32
C LEU A 98 -24.88 5.80 -29.52
N LEU A 99 -23.99 6.65 -30.04
CA LEU A 99 -22.76 7.03 -29.35
C LEU A 99 -23.06 7.72 -28.01
N GLN A 100 -24.01 8.66 -28.00
CA GLN A 100 -24.43 9.35 -26.78
C GLN A 100 -25.00 8.37 -25.74
N SER A 101 -25.84 7.42 -26.17
CA SER A 101 -26.41 6.39 -25.29
C SER A 101 -25.32 5.49 -24.70
N ALA A 102 -24.33 5.10 -25.51
CA ALA A 102 -23.19 4.30 -25.07
C ALA A 102 -22.32 5.06 -24.05
N LEU A 103 -22.03 6.34 -24.30
CA LEU A 103 -21.29 7.21 -23.37
C LEU A 103 -22.04 7.38 -22.05
N GLN A 104 -23.37 7.58 -22.09
CA GLN A 104 -24.20 7.67 -20.89
C GLN A 104 -24.20 6.37 -20.09
N GLY A 105 -24.29 5.22 -20.75
CA GLY A 105 -24.23 3.92 -20.10
C GLY A 105 -22.88 3.67 -19.41
N LEU A 106 -21.78 4.00 -20.09
CA LEU A 106 -20.43 3.87 -19.54
C LEU A 106 -20.17 4.84 -18.38
N TRP A 107 -20.64 6.08 -18.51
CA TRP A 107 -20.61 7.08 -17.44
C TRP A 107 -21.39 6.60 -16.22
N LEU A 108 -22.62 6.09 -16.40
CA LEU A 108 -23.45 5.63 -15.30
C LEU A 108 -22.79 4.48 -14.55
N LEU A 109 -22.21 3.52 -15.29
CA LEU A 109 -21.47 2.40 -14.69
C LEU A 109 -20.27 2.88 -13.87
N THR A 110 -19.42 3.72 -14.45
CA THR A 110 -18.20 4.20 -13.77
C THR A 110 -18.49 5.14 -12.61
N SER A 111 -19.49 6.02 -12.75
CA SER A 111 -19.99 6.87 -11.66
C SER A 111 -20.57 6.04 -10.52
N THR A 112 -21.30 4.96 -10.80
CA THR A 112 -21.81 4.04 -9.78
C THR A 112 -20.67 3.39 -9.00
N LEU A 113 -19.63 2.92 -9.69
CA LEU A 113 -18.45 2.33 -9.05
C LEU A 113 -17.71 3.34 -8.16
N LEU A 114 -17.53 4.58 -8.62
CA LEU A 114 -16.93 5.65 -7.81
C LEU A 114 -17.79 6.03 -6.61
N GLY A 115 -19.11 6.12 -6.78
CA GLY A 115 -20.05 6.38 -5.69
C GLY A 115 -20.02 5.28 -4.62
N LEU A 116 -19.97 4.01 -5.04
CA LEU A 116 -19.82 2.88 -4.12
C LEU A 116 -18.46 2.89 -3.39
N HIS A 117 -17.38 3.28 -4.07
CA HIS A 117 -16.08 3.46 -3.43
C HIS A 117 -16.11 4.58 -2.38
N LEU A 118 -16.70 5.73 -2.69
CA LEU A 118 -16.90 6.83 -1.73
C LEU A 118 -17.71 6.38 -0.52
N LEU A 119 -18.83 5.69 -0.75
CA LEU A 119 -19.67 5.16 0.32
C LEU A 119 -18.89 4.17 1.19
N ARG A 120 -18.10 3.28 0.58
CA ARG A 120 -17.24 2.33 1.29
C ARG A 120 -16.23 3.03 2.19
N GLU A 121 -15.55 4.06 1.70
CA GLU A 121 -14.58 4.83 2.51
C GLU A 121 -15.27 5.61 3.64
N TRP A 122 -16.48 6.14 3.40
CA TRP A 122 -17.31 6.75 4.43
C TRP A 122 -17.68 5.76 5.53
N LEU A 123 -18.15 4.56 5.15
CA LEU A 123 -18.50 3.50 6.08
C LEU A 123 -17.28 3.05 6.89
N ARG A 124 -16.07 3.04 6.33
CA ARG A 124 -14.83 2.75 7.09
C ARG A 124 -14.56 3.77 8.16
N VAL A 125 -14.62 5.06 7.81
CA VAL A 125 -14.43 6.14 8.78
C VAL A 125 -15.49 6.09 9.88
N LEU A 126 -16.76 5.90 9.51
CA LEU A 126 -17.85 5.80 10.47
C LEU A 126 -17.69 4.56 11.35
N ARG A 127 -17.35 3.41 10.77
CA ARG A 127 -17.09 2.18 11.49
C ARG A 127 -15.95 2.34 12.48
N LEU A 128 -14.81 2.89 12.08
CA LEU A 128 -13.68 3.10 13.00
C LEU A 128 -14.07 4.03 14.17
N ARG A 129 -14.93 5.02 13.90
CA ARG A 129 -15.38 6.00 14.91
C ARG A 129 -16.43 5.42 15.87
N VAL A 130 -17.35 4.60 15.37
CA VAL A 130 -18.47 4.03 16.14
C VAL A 130 -18.10 2.69 16.77
N LEU A 131 -17.43 1.82 16.01
CA LEU A 131 -17.01 0.49 16.39
C LEU A 131 -15.49 0.50 16.60
N ARG A 132 -15.06 0.47 17.87
CA ARG A 132 -13.66 0.21 18.17
C ARG A 132 -13.34 -1.21 17.69
N PRO A 133 -12.30 -1.42 16.86
CA PRO A 133 -11.89 -2.77 16.51
C PRO A 133 -11.55 -3.51 17.81
N PRO A 134 -12.09 -4.72 18.03
CA PRO A 134 -11.72 -5.51 19.19
C PRO A 134 -10.21 -5.72 19.18
N ARG A 135 -9.54 -5.52 20.33
CA ARG A 135 -8.14 -5.90 20.45
C ARG A 135 -8.05 -7.40 20.18
N PRO A 136 -7.17 -7.87 19.28
CA PRO A 136 -6.95 -9.29 19.15
C PRO A 136 -6.44 -9.80 20.50
N LEU A 137 -7.27 -10.60 21.18
CA LEU A 137 -6.87 -11.27 22.41
C LEU A 137 -5.75 -12.23 22.03
N ALA A 138 -4.54 -11.97 22.51
CA ALA A 138 -3.48 -12.97 22.44
C ALA A 138 -3.97 -14.19 23.22
N LEU A 139 -4.15 -15.31 22.51
CA LEU A 139 -4.55 -16.56 23.17
C LEU A 139 -3.47 -16.90 24.19
N SER A 140 -3.86 -17.03 25.46
CA SER A 140 -2.93 -17.39 26.54
C SER A 140 -2.57 -18.87 26.48
N HIS A 141 -3.49 -19.72 26.01
CA HIS A 141 -3.33 -21.16 25.92
C HIS A 141 -3.80 -21.66 24.56
N ALA A 142 -2.86 -22.24 23.80
CA ALA A 142 -3.13 -22.92 22.53
C ALA A 142 -2.10 -24.05 22.36
N ARG A 143 -2.40 -25.04 21.51
CA ARG A 143 -1.38 -25.96 21.03
C ARG A 143 -0.54 -25.23 19.99
N TRP A 144 0.54 -24.62 20.47
CA TRP A 144 1.41 -23.80 19.65
C TRP A 144 2.16 -24.65 18.60
N PRO A 145 2.14 -24.26 17.31
CA PRO A 145 2.87 -24.98 16.28
C PRO A 145 4.38 -24.79 16.41
N THR A 146 5.17 -25.72 15.89
CA THR A 146 6.61 -25.46 15.69
C THR A 146 6.78 -24.34 14.65
N ILE A 147 7.64 -23.37 14.97
CA ILE A 147 7.92 -22.20 14.13
C ILE A 147 9.40 -22.14 13.73
N SER A 148 9.66 -21.54 12.58
CA SER A 148 11.00 -21.16 12.16
C SER A 148 11.08 -19.66 11.97
N ILE A 149 11.83 -18.98 12.83
CA ILE A 149 12.10 -17.54 12.78
C ILE A 149 13.20 -17.33 11.75
N LEU A 150 12.86 -16.62 10.68
CA LEU A 150 13.75 -16.24 9.61
C LEU A 150 14.38 -14.90 9.94
N VAL A 151 15.71 -14.87 10.00
CA VAL A 151 16.48 -13.64 10.18
C VAL A 151 17.14 -13.33 8.84
N PRO A 152 16.55 -12.44 8.02
CA PRO A 152 17.10 -12.11 6.72
C PRO A 152 18.41 -11.32 6.85
N SER A 153 19.29 -11.50 5.87
CA SER A 153 20.56 -10.77 5.74
C SER A 153 20.31 -9.42 5.07
N HIS A 154 19.80 -8.45 5.83
CA HIS A 154 19.58 -7.09 5.34
C HIS A 154 20.34 -6.08 6.21
N GLY A 155 20.86 -5.03 5.56
CA GLY A 155 21.58 -3.94 6.22
C GLY A 155 23.08 -4.19 6.36
N LYS A 156 23.72 -3.41 7.22
CA LYS A 156 25.17 -3.49 7.47
C LYS A 156 25.50 -4.68 8.37
N ALA A 157 26.61 -5.36 8.12
CA ALA A 157 27.05 -6.52 8.92
C ALA A 157 27.06 -6.23 10.44
N ALA A 158 27.51 -5.04 10.85
CA ALA A 158 27.51 -4.62 12.25
C ALA A 158 26.11 -4.61 12.90
N GLN A 159 25.09 -4.09 12.19
CA GLN A 159 23.70 -4.07 12.67
C GLN A 159 23.13 -5.48 12.77
N GLN A 160 23.52 -6.38 11.85
CA GLN A 160 23.10 -7.76 11.88
C GLN A 160 23.72 -8.53 13.05
N ILE A 161 25.01 -8.30 13.35
CA ILE A 161 25.69 -8.87 14.52
C ILE A 161 25.01 -8.41 15.82
N GLU A 162 24.70 -7.11 15.92
CA GLU A 162 23.97 -6.56 17.07
C GLU A 162 22.58 -7.19 17.20
N ARG A 163 21.87 -7.34 16.09
CA ARG A 163 20.56 -8.00 16.05
C ARG A 163 20.62 -9.45 16.53
N LEU A 164 21.61 -10.23 16.08
CA LEU A 164 21.80 -11.61 16.53
C LEU A 164 22.11 -11.67 18.03
N THR A 165 22.96 -10.76 18.51
CA THR A 165 23.33 -10.68 19.94
C THR A 165 22.11 -10.35 20.81
N ALA A 166 21.31 -9.36 20.42
CA ALA A 166 20.09 -8.99 21.13
C ALA A 166 19.02 -10.09 21.05
N LEU A 167 18.92 -10.81 19.92
CA LEU A 167 18.00 -11.93 19.76
C LEU A 167 18.36 -13.11 20.67
N ALA A 168 19.65 -13.38 20.88
CA ALA A 168 20.11 -14.47 21.74
C ALA A 168 19.75 -14.25 23.22
N GLY A 169 19.68 -13.00 23.66
CA GLY A 169 19.30 -12.62 25.03
C GLY A 169 17.79 -12.44 25.25
N MET A 170 16.95 -12.62 24.22
CA MET A 170 15.54 -12.31 24.30
C MET A 170 14.73 -13.47 24.88
N ASP A 171 13.88 -13.16 25.88
CA ASP A 171 12.90 -14.10 26.42
C ASP A 171 11.57 -13.98 25.67
N PHE A 172 11.25 -15.00 24.87
CA PHE A 172 10.01 -15.07 24.13
C PHE A 172 8.90 -15.70 24.97
N ASP A 173 7.68 -15.14 24.92
CA ASP A 173 6.48 -15.81 25.46
C ASP A 173 6.02 -16.94 24.52
N TYR A 174 6.86 -17.95 24.29
CA TYR A 174 6.59 -19.09 23.42
C TYR A 174 7.42 -20.31 23.88
N PRO A 175 6.90 -21.56 23.77
CA PRO A 175 7.66 -22.74 24.18
C PRO A 175 8.98 -22.83 23.40
N ALA A 176 10.11 -22.87 24.12
CA ALA A 176 11.45 -22.74 23.57
C ALA A 176 11.81 -23.87 22.59
N GLU A 177 11.24 -25.05 22.81
CA GLU A 177 11.34 -26.26 21.98
C GLU A 177 10.57 -26.17 20.66
N CYS A 178 9.59 -25.26 20.58
CA CYS A 178 8.84 -25.00 19.35
C CYS A 178 9.50 -23.93 18.48
N ILE A 179 10.59 -23.30 18.92
CA ILE A 179 11.27 -22.23 18.20
C ILE A 179 12.54 -22.75 17.54
N HIS A 180 12.61 -22.58 16.22
CA HIS A 180 13.83 -22.77 15.45
C HIS A 180 14.20 -21.46 14.76
N PHE A 181 15.48 -21.25 14.50
CA PHE A 181 15.99 -20.07 13.81
C PHE A 181 16.59 -20.49 12.47
N VAL A 182 16.27 -19.76 11.41
CA VAL A 182 16.94 -19.86 10.11
C VAL A 182 17.67 -18.55 9.90
N LEU A 183 19.00 -18.59 10.05
CA LEU A 183 19.84 -17.41 9.99
C LEU A 183 20.41 -17.27 8.60
N MET A 184 20.01 -16.24 7.88
CA MET A 184 20.57 -15.93 6.58
C MET A 184 21.77 -15.00 6.78
N PHE A 185 22.91 -15.34 6.19
CA PHE A 185 24.12 -14.53 6.31
C PHE A 185 24.98 -14.65 5.06
N ASP A 186 25.74 -13.59 4.80
CA ASP A 186 26.77 -13.61 3.78
C ASP A 186 28.02 -14.33 4.32
N PRO A 187 28.44 -15.47 3.74
CA PRO A 187 29.63 -16.18 4.20
C PRO A 187 30.94 -15.42 3.95
N ALA A 188 30.95 -14.37 3.11
CA ALA A 188 32.12 -13.53 2.89
C ALA A 188 32.45 -12.60 4.07
N GLU A 189 31.48 -12.35 4.95
CA GLU A 189 31.63 -11.45 6.10
C GLU A 189 32.03 -12.24 7.36
N THR A 190 33.34 -12.29 7.65
CA THR A 190 33.91 -13.09 8.76
C THR A 190 33.24 -12.81 10.11
N GLY A 191 33.00 -11.53 10.43
CA GLY A 191 32.36 -11.15 11.69
C GLY A 191 30.94 -11.69 11.84
N LEU A 192 30.23 -11.86 10.73
CA LEU A 192 28.87 -12.40 10.72
C LEU A 192 28.87 -13.92 10.90
N VAL A 193 29.85 -14.62 10.30
CA VAL A 193 30.07 -16.06 10.53
C VAL A 193 30.34 -16.34 12.01
N GLU A 194 31.21 -15.55 12.64
CA GLU A 194 31.49 -15.66 14.07
C GLU A 194 30.26 -15.40 14.94
N ALA A 195 29.46 -14.39 14.59
CA ALA A 195 28.22 -14.08 15.30
C ALA A 195 27.17 -15.20 15.17
N VAL A 196 27.04 -15.81 13.99
CA VAL A 196 26.17 -16.97 13.76
C VAL A 196 26.63 -18.17 14.60
N ALA A 197 27.93 -18.45 14.64
CA ALA A 197 28.49 -19.53 15.47
C ALA A 197 28.31 -19.25 16.98
N ALA A 198 28.40 -17.98 17.41
CA ALA A 198 28.09 -17.59 18.77
C ALA A 198 26.60 -17.80 19.11
N PHE A 199 25.71 -17.44 18.17
CA PHE A 199 24.27 -17.65 18.32
C PHE A 199 23.90 -19.14 18.40
N GLU A 200 24.53 -19.98 17.57
CA GLU A 200 24.36 -21.43 17.61
C GLU A 200 24.77 -22.03 18.96
N ARG A 201 25.89 -21.56 19.54
CA ARG A 201 26.31 -21.96 20.89
C ARG A 201 25.31 -21.53 21.97
N ALA A 202 24.68 -20.37 21.81
CA ALA A 202 23.64 -19.88 22.73
C ALA A 202 22.32 -20.66 22.61
N CYS A 203 22.01 -21.21 21.42
CA CYS A 203 20.77 -21.91 21.11
C CYS A 203 21.02 -23.30 20.48
N PRO A 204 21.65 -24.25 21.20
CA PRO A 204 22.08 -25.51 20.62
C PRO A 204 20.90 -26.32 20.07
N GLY A 205 21.06 -26.87 18.86
CA GLY A 205 20.07 -27.72 18.19
C GLY A 205 18.84 -27.00 17.62
N ARG A 206 18.77 -25.66 17.72
CA ARG A 206 17.63 -24.85 17.24
C ARG A 206 17.98 -23.91 16.10
N VAL A 207 19.24 -23.85 15.69
CA VAL A 207 19.74 -22.89 14.71
C VAL A 207 20.08 -23.61 13.41
N HIS A 208 19.58 -23.06 12.30
CA HIS A 208 19.79 -23.56 10.95
C HIS A 208 20.46 -22.44 10.13
N PRO A 209 21.81 -22.41 10.08
CA PRO A 209 22.52 -21.44 9.27
C PRO A 209 22.20 -21.65 7.78
N LEU A 210 21.89 -20.56 7.08
CA LEU A 210 21.61 -20.53 5.64
C LEU A 210 22.57 -19.54 4.97
N PRO A 211 23.72 -20.00 4.46
CA PRO A 211 24.65 -19.13 3.74
C PRO A 211 23.97 -18.64 2.46
N MET A 212 23.86 -17.32 2.32
CA MET A 212 23.22 -16.67 1.19
C MET A 212 23.97 -15.37 0.89
N MET A 213 24.64 -15.31 -0.26
CA MET A 213 25.39 -14.11 -0.66
C MET A 213 24.44 -12.91 -0.77
N ALA A 214 24.83 -11.78 -0.18
CA ALA A 214 24.10 -10.55 -0.32
C ALA A 214 24.25 -10.04 -1.76
N GLY A 215 23.13 -9.73 -2.43
CA GLY A 215 23.17 -9.27 -3.80
C GLY A 215 21.81 -8.85 -4.34
N PRO A 216 21.76 -8.21 -5.52
CA PRO A 216 20.54 -7.67 -6.11
C PRO A 216 19.47 -8.74 -6.45
N ASN A 217 19.82 -10.02 -6.43
CA ASN A 217 18.90 -11.15 -6.66
C ASN A 217 18.38 -11.78 -5.36
N THR A 218 18.82 -11.29 -4.21
CA THR A 218 18.49 -11.82 -2.88
C THR A 218 17.29 -11.07 -2.32
N THR A 219 16.12 -11.32 -2.91
CA THR A 219 14.85 -10.69 -2.53
C THR A 219 14.23 -11.43 -1.35
N LEU A 220 13.30 -10.80 -0.63
CA LEU A 220 12.54 -11.48 0.44
C LEU A 220 11.85 -12.75 -0.08
N ALA A 221 11.39 -12.78 -1.33
CA ALA A 221 10.76 -13.94 -1.93
C ALA A 221 11.74 -15.11 -2.13
N THR A 222 12.96 -14.85 -2.63
CA THR A 222 13.99 -15.89 -2.79
C THR A 222 14.50 -16.38 -1.44
N ALA A 223 14.66 -15.46 -0.48
CA ALA A 223 14.99 -15.77 0.90
C ALA A 223 13.94 -16.68 1.56
N LEU A 224 12.64 -16.33 1.45
CA LEU A 224 11.53 -17.14 1.95
C LEU A 224 11.52 -18.53 1.32
N HIS A 225 11.77 -18.63 0.01
CA HIS A 225 11.82 -19.92 -0.68
C HIS A 225 12.96 -20.80 -0.19
N ALA A 226 14.18 -20.26 -0.12
CA ALA A 226 15.36 -20.98 0.37
C ALA A 226 15.17 -21.42 1.84
N ALA A 227 14.51 -20.57 2.64
CA ALA A 227 14.16 -20.90 4.02
C ALA A 227 13.17 -22.07 4.15
N VAL A 228 12.26 -22.30 3.19
CA VAL A 228 11.27 -23.40 3.26
C VAL A 228 11.95 -24.77 3.28
N ALA A 229 13.08 -24.90 2.57
CA ALA A 229 13.87 -26.12 2.54
C ALA A 229 14.61 -26.37 3.87
N ASN A 230 15.16 -25.32 4.48
CA ASN A 230 15.95 -25.41 5.71
C ASN A 230 15.14 -25.26 7.01
N SER A 231 13.87 -24.89 6.91
CA SER A 231 12.98 -24.76 8.06
C SER A 231 12.36 -26.08 8.47
N ILE A 232 12.21 -26.26 9.78
CA ILE A 232 11.50 -27.40 10.37
C ILE A 232 10.06 -27.01 10.69
N GLY A 233 9.85 -25.75 11.11
CA GLY A 233 8.58 -25.23 11.57
C GLY A 233 7.46 -25.33 10.53
N THR A 234 6.24 -25.49 11.02
CA THR A 234 5.02 -25.46 10.20
C THR A 234 4.66 -24.04 9.78
N ALA A 235 5.15 -23.03 10.52
CA ALA A 235 5.05 -21.61 10.18
C ALA A 235 6.44 -20.96 10.15
N LEU A 236 6.62 -20.04 9.22
CA LEU A 236 7.81 -19.23 9.02
C LEU A 236 7.50 -17.81 9.51
N VAL A 237 8.30 -17.28 10.42
CA VAL A 237 8.12 -15.92 10.97
C VAL A 237 9.26 -15.05 10.47
N VAL A 238 8.97 -13.92 9.84
CA VAL A 238 10.00 -13.03 9.28
C VAL A 238 10.36 -11.96 10.32
N LEU A 239 11.63 -11.91 10.72
CA LEU A 239 12.17 -10.90 11.62
C LEU A 239 12.92 -9.82 10.82
N ASP A 240 12.16 -8.91 10.21
CA ASP A 240 12.68 -7.79 9.41
C ASP A 240 12.65 -6.45 10.16
N GLN A 241 12.57 -6.47 11.49
CA GLN A 241 12.47 -5.26 12.30
C GLN A 241 13.61 -5.14 13.29
N GLU A 242 13.90 -3.90 13.68
CA GLU A 242 14.81 -3.58 14.78
C GLU A 242 14.29 -4.18 16.11
N LEU A 243 15.23 -4.52 16.98
CA LEU A 243 14.98 -5.01 18.34
C LEU A 243 15.05 -3.83 19.32
N PRO A 244 14.34 -3.86 20.47
CA PRO A 244 13.66 -5.02 21.07
C PRO A 244 12.24 -5.29 20.56
N LEU A 245 11.77 -6.52 20.75
CA LEU A 245 10.41 -6.95 20.43
C LEU A 245 9.52 -6.96 21.68
N ALA A 246 8.22 -6.78 21.51
CA ALA A 246 7.26 -7.06 22.57
C ALA A 246 7.29 -8.55 22.94
N ARG A 247 7.14 -8.87 24.24
CA ARG A 247 7.25 -10.26 24.73
C ARG A 247 6.27 -11.24 24.06
N ASN A 248 5.06 -10.76 23.73
CA ASN A 248 3.99 -11.53 23.08
C ASN A 248 4.02 -11.46 21.54
N TRP A 249 5.05 -10.84 20.95
CA TRP A 249 5.19 -10.62 19.51
C TRP A 249 5.05 -11.92 18.70
N LEU A 250 5.66 -13.02 19.18
CA LEU A 250 5.56 -14.32 18.52
C LEU A 250 4.14 -14.89 18.54
N ARG A 251 3.49 -14.89 19.71
CA ARG A 251 2.11 -15.39 19.83
C ARG A 251 1.16 -14.60 18.94
N GLN A 252 1.28 -13.28 18.91
CA GLN A 252 0.46 -12.43 18.04
C GLN A 252 0.69 -12.73 16.55
N SER A 253 1.94 -13.00 16.17
CA SER A 253 2.32 -13.34 14.79
C SER A 253 1.73 -14.67 14.33
N ILE A 254 1.62 -15.63 15.24
CA ILE A 254 1.20 -17.01 14.93
C ILE A 254 -0.29 -17.24 15.14
N THR A 255 -0.94 -16.49 16.04
CA THR A 255 -2.36 -16.69 16.39
C THR A 255 -3.28 -16.78 15.15
N PRO A 256 -3.16 -15.91 14.12
CA PRO A 256 -4.00 -16.04 12.95
C PRO A 256 -3.73 -17.30 12.11
N LEU A 257 -2.50 -17.85 12.14
CA LEU A 257 -2.15 -19.10 11.45
C LEU A 257 -2.74 -20.34 12.13
N LEU A 258 -3.41 -20.21 13.28
CA LEU A 258 -4.19 -21.31 13.84
C LEU A 258 -5.42 -21.64 12.97
N ASP A 259 -5.94 -20.67 12.22
CA ASP A 259 -6.95 -20.92 11.20
C ASP A 259 -6.29 -21.58 9.96
N PRO A 260 -6.71 -22.80 9.56
CA PRO A 260 -6.14 -23.49 8.40
C PRO A 260 -6.33 -22.72 7.08
N ALA A 261 -7.31 -21.81 6.97
CA ALA A 261 -7.52 -21.03 5.76
C ALA A 261 -6.51 -19.88 5.59
N ILE A 262 -5.85 -19.46 6.68
CA ILE A 262 -4.87 -18.38 6.66
C ILE A 262 -3.50 -18.94 6.26
N GLY A 263 -2.98 -18.45 5.14
CA GLY A 263 -1.66 -18.78 4.62
C GLY A 263 -0.60 -17.76 4.99
N CYS A 264 -0.98 -16.50 5.25
CA CYS A 264 -0.04 -15.43 5.58
C CYS A 264 -0.59 -14.47 6.64
N VAL A 265 0.30 -13.96 7.48
CA VAL A 265 0.05 -12.89 8.43
C VAL A 265 0.87 -11.67 8.02
N LEU A 266 0.20 -10.54 7.92
CA LEU A 266 0.76 -9.25 7.57
C LEU A 266 0.71 -8.32 8.78
N THR A 267 1.74 -7.51 8.96
CA THR A 267 1.73 -6.39 9.91
C THR A 267 1.55 -5.08 9.18
N ARG A 268 0.91 -4.09 9.80
CA ARG A 268 0.82 -2.73 9.23
C ARG A 268 2.16 -2.05 9.40
N ALA A 269 2.61 -1.37 8.36
CA ALA A 269 3.89 -0.66 8.37
C ALA A 269 3.65 0.81 8.04
N VAL A 270 4.25 1.68 8.84
CA VAL A 270 4.34 3.11 8.57
C VAL A 270 5.81 3.48 8.58
N PHE A 271 6.27 4.16 7.53
CA PHE A 271 7.65 4.60 7.46
C PHE A 271 7.78 6.01 7.98
N THR A 272 8.72 6.20 8.90
CA THR A 272 9.03 7.54 9.39
C THR A 272 10.08 8.13 8.46
N PRO A 273 9.78 9.25 7.77
CA PRO A 273 10.78 9.94 6.96
C PRO A 273 11.92 10.47 7.84
N LEU A 274 13.15 10.40 7.33
CA LEU A 274 14.32 10.97 8.00
C LEU A 274 14.29 12.50 7.94
N ASP A 275 13.73 13.04 6.85
CA ASP A 275 13.66 14.47 6.59
C ASP A 275 12.28 15.04 6.89
N GLY A 276 12.23 16.22 7.53
CA GLY A 276 11.00 16.97 7.81
C GLY A 276 10.35 17.65 6.59
N ALA A 277 10.68 17.22 5.37
CA ALA A 277 10.17 17.80 4.14
C ALA A 277 8.63 17.71 4.06
N LEU A 278 8.00 18.72 3.45
CA LEU A 278 6.54 18.80 3.34
C LEU A 278 5.93 17.57 2.66
N SER A 279 6.53 17.10 1.57
CA SER A 279 6.09 15.90 0.84
C SER A 279 6.15 14.64 1.71
N ALA A 280 7.21 14.50 2.50
CA ALA A 280 7.40 13.38 3.41
C ALA A 280 6.35 13.34 4.52
N ARG A 281 5.94 14.51 5.03
CA ARG A 281 4.83 14.64 6.00
C ARG A 281 3.48 14.30 5.38
N LEU A 282 3.23 14.74 4.15
CA LEU A 282 2.00 14.40 3.41
C LEU A 282 1.90 12.90 3.14
N ASP A 283 3.00 12.27 2.76
CA ASP A 283 3.08 10.81 2.58
C ASP A 283 2.81 10.07 3.90
N LEU A 284 3.44 10.51 4.99
CA LEU A 284 3.22 9.93 6.32
C LEU A 284 1.74 10.01 6.75
N LEU A 285 1.08 11.15 6.53
CA LEU A 285 -0.35 11.32 6.82
C LEU A 285 -1.22 10.34 6.03
N ALA A 286 -0.92 10.15 4.75
CA ALA A 286 -1.66 9.25 3.91
C ALA A 286 -1.40 7.77 4.28
N ASP A 287 -0.16 7.41 4.63
CA ASP A 287 0.21 6.10 5.17
C ASP A 287 -0.51 5.79 6.48
N GLN A 288 -0.54 6.74 7.41
CA GLN A 288 -1.29 6.62 8.65
C GLN A 288 -2.79 6.46 8.39
N ALA A 289 -3.35 7.20 7.44
CA ALA A 289 -4.77 7.07 7.10
C ALA A 289 -5.13 5.70 6.56
N ASP A 290 -4.33 5.19 5.61
CA ASP A 290 -4.52 3.85 5.05
C ASP A 290 -4.36 2.76 6.10
N THR A 291 -3.30 2.83 6.92
CA THR A 291 -3.05 1.82 7.95
C THR A 291 -4.09 1.83 9.05
N LEU A 292 -4.56 3.00 9.50
CA LEU A 292 -5.58 3.09 10.55
C LEU A 292 -6.94 2.58 10.09
N LEU A 293 -7.36 2.93 8.88
CA LEU A 293 -8.68 2.59 8.33
C LEU A 293 -8.74 1.21 7.68
N ALA A 294 -7.60 0.53 7.54
CA ALA A 294 -7.54 -0.78 6.91
C ALA A 294 -8.34 -1.84 7.67
N SER A 295 -9.04 -2.66 6.89
CA SER A 295 -9.71 -3.88 7.34
C SER A 295 -8.96 -5.13 6.89
N GLN A 296 -9.42 -6.32 7.32
CA GLN A 296 -8.86 -7.60 6.86
C GLN A 296 -8.94 -7.77 5.33
N ASN A 297 -9.93 -7.14 4.68
CA ASN A 297 -10.06 -7.20 3.22
C ASN A 297 -9.06 -6.29 2.51
N ASP A 298 -8.44 -5.35 3.24
CA ASP A 298 -7.42 -4.44 2.70
C ASP A 298 -6.00 -4.97 2.88
N ALA A 299 -5.83 -6.17 3.44
CA ALA A 299 -4.52 -6.76 3.72
C ALA A 299 -3.62 -6.76 2.47
N LEU A 300 -4.13 -7.30 1.35
CA LEU A 300 -3.43 -7.29 0.06
C LEU A 300 -3.21 -5.87 -0.46
N ASN A 301 -4.19 -5.01 -0.27
CA ASN A 301 -4.13 -3.64 -0.75
C ASN A 301 -3.00 -2.86 -0.05
N LEU A 302 -2.88 -2.97 1.27
CA LEU A 302 -1.79 -2.36 2.03
C LEU A 302 -0.44 -2.92 1.62
N LEU A 303 -0.34 -4.24 1.42
CA LEU A 303 0.89 -4.89 0.97
C LEU A 303 1.36 -4.34 -0.39
N LEU A 304 0.42 -4.21 -1.33
CA LEU A 304 0.66 -3.60 -2.65
C LEU A 304 1.05 -2.12 -2.58
N CYS A 305 0.79 -1.45 -1.47
CA CYS A 305 1.18 -0.07 -1.22
C CYS A 305 2.50 0.05 -0.45
N GLY A 306 3.13 -1.06 -0.07
CA GLY A 306 4.26 -1.07 0.87
C GLY A 306 3.87 -0.75 2.31
N LYS A 307 2.57 -0.57 2.61
CA LYS A 307 2.03 -0.20 3.94
C LYS A 307 1.73 -1.41 4.82
N ALA A 308 2.11 -2.60 4.36
CA ALA A 308 2.11 -3.81 5.16
C ALA A 308 3.35 -4.64 4.85
N ARG A 309 3.80 -5.42 5.82
CA ARG A 309 4.94 -6.34 5.71
C ARG A 309 4.51 -7.76 6.03
N ILE A 310 5.18 -8.72 5.40
CA ILE A 310 5.00 -10.13 5.74
C ILE A 310 5.57 -10.33 7.14
N ARG A 311 4.71 -10.79 8.05
CA ARG A 311 5.08 -11.10 9.43
C ARG A 311 5.29 -12.60 9.62
N ALA A 312 4.38 -13.41 9.09
CA ALA A 312 4.52 -14.85 9.11
C ALA A 312 3.84 -15.49 7.90
N VAL A 313 4.28 -16.68 7.51
CA VAL A 313 3.71 -17.46 6.41
C VAL A 313 3.64 -18.91 6.81
N ARG A 314 2.55 -19.59 6.46
CA ARG A 314 2.41 -21.05 6.61
C ARG A 314 3.37 -21.74 5.65
N ARG A 315 4.19 -22.67 6.16
CA ARG A 315 5.17 -23.40 5.33
C ARG A 315 4.49 -24.17 4.20
N GLN A 316 3.33 -24.78 4.46
CA GLN A 316 2.55 -25.47 3.43
C GLN A 316 2.06 -24.53 2.32
N ALA A 317 1.67 -23.29 2.66
CA ALA A 317 1.29 -22.30 1.66
C ALA A 317 2.47 -21.95 0.76
N MET A 318 3.65 -21.74 1.34
CA MET A 318 4.88 -21.52 0.57
C MET A 318 5.24 -22.69 -0.34
N LYS A 319 5.09 -23.94 0.12
CA LYS A 319 5.34 -25.14 -0.70
C LYS A 319 4.36 -25.29 -1.88
N SER A 320 3.20 -24.64 -1.84
CA SER A 320 2.24 -24.66 -2.95
C SER A 320 2.62 -23.73 -4.10
N LEU A 321 3.59 -22.85 -3.90
CA LEU A 321 4.16 -22.00 -4.96
C LEU A 321 5.25 -22.76 -5.71
N HIS A 322 5.27 -22.65 -7.04
CA HIS A 322 6.31 -23.27 -7.86
C HIS A 322 7.55 -22.37 -7.90
N ALA A 323 8.75 -22.97 -7.84
CA ALA A 323 10.03 -22.26 -7.88
C ALA A 323 10.20 -21.23 -9.03
N PRO A 324 9.77 -21.47 -10.29
CA PRO A 324 9.90 -20.49 -11.37
C PRO A 324 9.04 -19.22 -11.17
N ASP A 325 7.93 -19.30 -10.45
CA ASP A 325 7.04 -18.14 -10.23
C ASP A 325 7.68 -17.10 -9.27
N LEU A 326 8.64 -17.54 -8.45
CA LEU A 326 9.30 -16.73 -7.43
C LEU A 326 10.41 -15.83 -8.00
N LEU A 327 10.96 -16.17 -9.17
CA LEU A 327 11.96 -15.36 -9.88
C LEU A 327 11.37 -14.08 -10.50
N HIS A 328 10.06 -14.06 -10.71
CA HIS A 328 9.34 -12.90 -11.23
C HIS A 328 8.83 -11.96 -10.13
N ALA A 329 9.03 -12.33 -8.87
CA ALA A 329 8.57 -11.66 -7.67
C ALA A 329 9.74 -11.00 -6.93
N PRO A 330 10.24 -9.83 -7.39
CA PRO A 330 11.26 -9.12 -6.62
C PRO A 330 10.74 -8.65 -5.26
N ASP A 331 9.42 -8.66 -5.06
CA ASP A 331 8.73 -8.10 -3.92
C ASP A 331 7.87 -9.14 -3.19
N GLY A 332 7.74 -9.01 -1.87
CA GLY A 332 6.86 -9.87 -1.08
C GLY A 332 5.38 -9.77 -1.47
N ALA A 333 4.95 -8.75 -2.22
CA ALA A 333 3.54 -8.56 -2.56
C ALA A 333 3.05 -9.54 -3.64
N SER A 334 3.82 -9.74 -4.71
CA SER A 334 3.49 -10.69 -5.78
C SER A 334 3.31 -12.12 -5.25
N LEU A 335 4.19 -12.55 -4.34
CA LEU A 335 4.09 -13.83 -3.64
C LEU A 335 2.72 -14.02 -2.96
N ILE A 336 2.25 -13.00 -2.24
CA ILE A 336 0.96 -13.09 -1.54
C ILE A 336 -0.23 -13.03 -2.50
N LEU A 337 -0.11 -12.30 -3.63
CA LEU A 337 -1.14 -12.34 -4.68
C LEU A 337 -1.29 -13.76 -5.25
N ASP A 338 -0.18 -14.46 -5.48
CA ASP A 338 -0.21 -15.82 -6.01
C ASP A 338 -0.73 -16.83 -4.97
N LEU A 339 -0.38 -16.68 -3.69
CA LEU A 339 -1.02 -17.44 -2.61
C LEU A 339 -2.54 -17.22 -2.57
N THR A 340 -2.99 -15.98 -2.78
CA THR A 340 -4.43 -15.66 -2.82
C THR A 340 -5.12 -16.35 -4.00
N ARG A 341 -4.46 -16.44 -5.16
CA ARG A 341 -4.98 -17.20 -6.32
C ARG A 341 -5.11 -18.70 -6.04
N LEU A 342 -4.23 -19.24 -5.22
CA LEU A 342 -4.29 -20.62 -4.75
C LEU A 342 -5.34 -20.83 -3.63
N GLY A 343 -6.06 -19.78 -3.23
CA GLY A 343 -7.13 -19.84 -2.24
C GLY A 343 -6.69 -19.58 -0.80
N TRP A 344 -5.42 -19.24 -0.55
CA TRP A 344 -4.98 -18.85 0.79
C TRP A 344 -5.47 -17.45 1.17
N GLN A 345 -5.78 -17.27 2.46
CA GLN A 345 -6.18 -15.98 3.01
C GLN A 345 -5.01 -15.29 3.71
N SER A 346 -5.01 -13.97 3.70
CA SER A 346 -4.06 -13.14 4.44
C SER A 346 -4.73 -12.51 5.66
N SER A 347 -4.11 -12.56 6.82
CA SER A 347 -4.58 -11.86 8.03
C SER A 347 -3.73 -10.64 8.31
N LEU A 348 -4.35 -9.48 8.45
CA LEU A 348 -3.70 -8.23 8.82
C LEU A 348 -3.76 -8.02 10.34
N LEU A 349 -2.61 -7.90 10.98
CA LEU A 349 -2.51 -7.54 12.39
C LEU A 349 -2.93 -6.08 12.60
N GLY A 350 -3.49 -5.79 13.77
CA GLY A 350 -3.87 -4.44 14.17
C GLY A 350 -2.68 -3.58 14.60
N GLU A 351 -1.57 -4.21 14.99
CA GLU A 351 -0.32 -3.54 15.37
C GLU A 351 0.24 -2.78 14.17
N ILE A 352 0.75 -1.57 14.44
CA ILE A 352 1.43 -0.72 13.46
C ILE A 352 2.90 -0.69 13.83
N THR A 353 3.72 -1.33 13.02
CA THR A 353 5.18 -1.30 13.14
C THR A 353 5.73 -0.08 12.41
N ARG A 354 6.64 0.65 13.05
CA ARG A 354 7.33 1.80 12.45
C ARG A 354 8.68 1.35 11.91
N TYR A 355 9.02 1.85 10.73
CA TYR A 355 10.29 1.59 10.05
C TYR A 355 11.00 2.90 9.76
N HIS A 356 12.34 2.88 9.81
CA HIS A 356 13.16 4.00 9.41
C HIS A 356 13.33 4.03 7.89
N SER A 357 13.53 5.22 7.32
CA SER A 357 13.63 5.35 5.87
C SER A 357 14.97 4.91 5.29
N GLU A 358 15.99 4.62 6.09
CA GLU A 358 17.27 4.07 5.59
C GLU A 358 17.11 2.64 5.06
N ASP A 359 16.10 1.90 5.55
CA ASP A 359 15.76 0.54 5.11
C ASP A 359 15.09 0.50 3.70
N LEU A 360 14.98 1.64 3.02
CA LEU A 360 14.24 1.78 1.76
C LEU A 360 14.96 1.30 0.51
N LEU A 361 16.30 1.24 0.54
CA LEU A 361 17.09 1.19 -0.70
C LEU A 361 16.73 0.01 -1.61
N ASP A 362 16.20 -1.08 -1.03
CA ASP A 362 15.86 -2.30 -1.77
C ASP A 362 14.36 -2.56 -1.96
N GLN A 363 13.45 -1.72 -1.44
CA GLN A 363 12.03 -2.06 -1.37
C GLN A 363 11.10 -0.97 -1.89
N ILE A 364 10.44 -1.29 -3.01
CA ILE A 364 9.57 -0.41 -3.79
C ILE A 364 8.48 0.20 -2.88
N ARG A 365 8.63 1.48 -2.52
CA ARG A 365 7.64 2.25 -1.72
C ARG A 365 6.32 2.55 -2.45
N SER A 366 6.23 2.20 -3.73
CA SER A 366 5.02 2.35 -4.54
C SER A 366 4.85 1.17 -5.50
N PRO A 367 4.62 -0.06 -4.99
CA PRO A 367 4.44 -1.23 -5.86
C PRO A 367 3.24 -1.05 -6.81
N ARG A 368 2.29 -0.17 -6.49
CA ARG A 368 1.18 0.20 -7.39
C ARG A 368 1.55 1.08 -8.60
N LEU A 369 2.69 1.76 -8.58
CA LEU A 369 3.26 2.38 -9.78
C LEU A 369 4.06 1.36 -10.60
N HIS A 370 4.27 0.15 -10.07
CA HIS A 370 4.89 -0.94 -10.81
C HIS A 370 3.85 -1.62 -11.70
N PRO A 371 3.93 -1.48 -13.04
CA PRO A 371 2.91 -1.97 -13.95
C PRO A 371 2.68 -3.49 -13.83
N ALA A 372 3.71 -4.26 -13.45
CA ALA A 372 3.59 -5.70 -13.26
C ALA A 372 2.64 -6.07 -12.11
N LEU A 373 2.63 -5.32 -11.00
CA LEU A 373 1.79 -5.61 -9.83
C LEU A 373 0.36 -5.13 -10.04
N VAL A 374 0.18 -4.02 -10.76
CA VAL A 374 -1.15 -3.62 -11.25
C VAL A 374 -1.71 -4.70 -12.17
N LEU A 375 -0.91 -5.22 -13.11
CA LEU A 375 -1.36 -6.28 -14.00
C LEU A 375 -1.66 -7.59 -13.24
N GLN A 376 -0.84 -7.96 -12.25
CA GLN A 376 -1.09 -9.14 -11.42
C GLN A 376 -2.35 -9.00 -10.55
N SER A 377 -2.60 -7.81 -9.98
CA SER A 377 -3.83 -7.55 -9.22
C SER A 377 -5.06 -7.51 -10.13
N LEU A 378 -4.95 -6.99 -11.36
CA LEU A 378 -6.01 -7.08 -12.36
C LEU A 378 -6.33 -8.53 -12.74
N ARG A 379 -5.32 -9.41 -12.81
CA ARG A 379 -5.52 -10.85 -13.03
C ARG A 379 -6.29 -11.55 -11.91
N LEU A 380 -6.46 -10.93 -10.73
CA LEU A 380 -7.33 -11.46 -9.67
C LEU A 380 -8.83 -11.32 -9.99
N ALA A 381 -9.19 -10.67 -11.10
CA ALA A 381 -10.56 -10.63 -11.60
C ALA A 381 -11.16 -12.03 -11.76
N SER A 382 -10.35 -13.03 -12.15
CA SER A 382 -10.81 -14.41 -12.31
C SER A 382 -11.34 -15.01 -11.01
N LEU A 383 -10.80 -14.58 -9.86
CA LEU A 383 -11.25 -15.06 -8.55
C LEU A 383 -12.69 -14.64 -8.26
N LEU A 384 -13.18 -13.52 -8.84
CA LEU A 384 -14.57 -13.09 -8.67
C LEU A 384 -15.57 -14.13 -9.19
N VAL A 385 -15.15 -14.91 -10.19
CA VAL A 385 -16.01 -15.85 -10.91
C VAL A 385 -15.78 -17.28 -10.45
N ASP A 386 -14.63 -17.61 -9.85
CA ASP A 386 -14.30 -18.96 -9.43
C ASP A 386 -15.03 -19.36 -8.12
N PRO A 387 -16.01 -20.28 -8.17
CA PRO A 387 -16.72 -20.73 -6.98
C PRO A 387 -15.92 -21.75 -6.14
N ARG A 388 -14.84 -22.32 -6.68
CA ARG A 388 -14.05 -23.37 -5.99
C ARG A 388 -13.18 -22.80 -4.87
N LEU A 389 -12.94 -21.50 -4.89
CA LEU A 389 -12.09 -20.82 -3.93
C LEU A 389 -12.84 -20.40 -2.67
N PRO A 390 -12.18 -20.42 -1.49
CA PRO A 390 -12.80 -20.01 -0.25
C PRO A 390 -13.20 -18.53 -0.29
N ALA A 391 -14.34 -18.22 0.32
CA ALA A 391 -14.95 -16.89 0.25
C ALA A 391 -14.04 -15.76 0.80
N GLY A 392 -13.13 -16.06 1.73
CA GLY A 392 -12.18 -15.07 2.25
C GLY A 392 -11.15 -14.65 1.20
N ALA A 393 -10.51 -15.61 0.53
CA ALA A 393 -9.55 -15.33 -0.54
C ALA A 393 -10.22 -14.60 -1.70
N ARG A 394 -11.47 -14.97 -2.02
CA ARG A 394 -12.28 -14.33 -3.04
C ARG A 394 -12.57 -12.85 -2.72
N ARG A 395 -12.93 -12.54 -1.48
CA ARG A 395 -13.17 -11.16 -1.02
C ARG A 395 -11.90 -10.32 -1.02
N GLN A 396 -10.77 -10.88 -0.57
CA GLN A 396 -9.48 -10.18 -0.58
C GLN A 396 -8.99 -9.93 -2.01
N GLY A 397 -9.08 -10.93 -2.87
CA GLY A 397 -8.75 -10.81 -4.30
C GLY A 397 -9.62 -9.78 -5.01
N ALA A 398 -10.93 -9.78 -4.73
CA ALA A 398 -11.87 -8.77 -5.22
C ALA A 398 -11.46 -7.36 -4.80
N ALA A 399 -11.17 -7.15 -3.52
CA ALA A 399 -10.78 -5.84 -3.00
C ALA A 399 -9.47 -5.34 -3.62
N ALA A 400 -8.48 -6.22 -3.81
CA ALA A 400 -7.24 -5.90 -4.50
C ALA A 400 -7.48 -5.54 -5.98
N PHE A 401 -8.29 -6.33 -6.69
CA PHE A 401 -8.68 -6.06 -8.07
C PHE A 401 -9.36 -4.69 -8.21
N PHE A 402 -10.40 -4.42 -7.41
CA PHE A 402 -11.15 -3.17 -7.47
C PHE A 402 -10.26 -1.95 -7.19
N THR A 403 -9.35 -2.07 -6.22
CA THR A 403 -8.44 -0.96 -5.91
C THR A 403 -7.44 -0.71 -7.04
N ALA A 404 -6.95 -1.76 -7.69
CA ALA A 404 -6.08 -1.64 -8.86
C ALA A 404 -6.81 -1.07 -10.10
N ALA A 405 -8.09 -1.39 -10.27
CA ALA A 405 -8.91 -0.90 -11.38
C ALA A 405 -9.41 0.55 -11.19
N LEU A 406 -9.41 1.06 -9.95
CA LEU A 406 -10.02 2.34 -9.61
C LEU A 406 -9.46 3.55 -10.38
N PRO A 407 -8.14 3.69 -10.62
CA PRO A 407 -7.61 4.76 -11.48
C PRO A 407 -8.16 4.72 -12.91
N LEU A 408 -8.36 3.53 -13.48
CA LEU A 408 -8.96 3.38 -14.81
C LEU A 408 -10.44 3.78 -14.81
N VAL A 409 -11.18 3.36 -13.79
CA VAL A 409 -12.59 3.77 -13.60
C VAL A 409 -12.69 5.30 -13.49
N TRP A 410 -11.80 5.92 -12.74
CA TRP A 410 -11.73 7.38 -12.59
C TRP A 410 -11.45 8.08 -13.94
N LEU A 411 -10.45 7.61 -14.70
CA LEU A 411 -10.09 8.17 -16.01
C LEU A 411 -11.22 8.04 -17.02
N ILE A 412 -11.86 6.87 -17.09
CA ILE A 412 -12.99 6.61 -17.99
C ILE A 412 -14.16 7.53 -17.62
N ASN A 413 -14.46 7.69 -16.33
CA ASN A 413 -15.53 8.58 -15.87
C ASN A 413 -15.27 10.03 -16.27
N LEU A 414 -14.03 10.52 -16.09
CA LEU A 414 -13.64 11.87 -16.48
C LEU A 414 -13.75 12.07 -18.00
N ALA A 415 -13.22 11.12 -18.79
CA ALA A 415 -13.29 11.17 -20.25
C ALA A 415 -14.74 11.17 -20.76
N CYS A 416 -15.61 10.33 -20.17
CA CYS A 416 -17.04 10.32 -20.49
C CYS A 416 -17.70 11.65 -20.13
N GLY A 417 -17.35 12.24 -18.97
CA GLY A 417 -17.85 13.55 -18.57
C GLY A 417 -17.49 14.65 -19.56
N ILE A 418 -16.23 14.70 -20.00
CA ILE A 418 -15.76 15.67 -21.00
C ILE A 418 -16.47 15.45 -22.34
N ALA A 419 -16.60 14.20 -22.81
CA ALA A 419 -17.31 13.90 -24.05
C ALA A 419 -18.80 14.29 -23.96
N LEU A 420 -19.45 13.97 -22.84
CA LEU A 420 -20.85 14.32 -22.60
C LEU A 420 -21.09 15.84 -22.61
N TYR A 421 -20.15 16.62 -22.06
CA TYR A 421 -20.17 18.08 -22.13
C TYR A 421 -20.25 18.57 -23.58
N PHE A 422 -19.36 18.08 -24.45
CA PHE A 422 -19.33 18.47 -25.87
C PHE A 422 -20.53 17.97 -26.67
N THR A 423 -21.20 16.90 -26.23
CA THR A 423 -22.44 16.40 -26.84
C THR A 423 -23.72 17.08 -26.33
N GLY A 424 -23.61 18.11 -25.50
CA GLY A 424 -24.76 18.87 -25.00
C GLY A 424 -25.45 18.28 -23.76
N ALA A 425 -24.74 17.46 -22.97
CA ALA A 425 -25.22 16.92 -21.69
C ALA A 425 -24.45 17.50 -20.49
N PRO A 426 -24.53 18.82 -20.23
CA PRO A 426 -23.68 19.51 -19.25
C PRO A 426 -23.92 19.05 -17.80
N LEU A 427 -25.14 18.62 -17.45
CA LEU A 427 -25.44 18.14 -16.10
C LEU A 427 -24.71 16.83 -15.77
N LEU A 428 -24.69 15.88 -16.70
CA LEU A 428 -23.96 14.61 -16.52
C LEU A 428 -22.45 14.86 -16.47
N ALA A 429 -21.96 15.78 -17.30
CA ALA A 429 -20.57 16.21 -17.25
C ALA A 429 -20.20 16.84 -15.90
N GLY A 430 -21.03 17.74 -15.38
CA GLY A 430 -20.83 18.36 -14.07
C GLY A 430 -20.78 17.34 -12.93
N LEU A 431 -21.67 16.34 -12.95
CA LEU A 431 -21.66 15.24 -11.97
C LEU A 431 -20.40 14.36 -12.10
N ALA A 432 -19.93 14.09 -13.32
CA ALA A 432 -18.70 13.34 -13.54
C ALA A 432 -17.50 14.06 -12.91
N ILE A 433 -17.37 15.36 -13.17
CA ILE A 433 -16.31 16.21 -12.62
C ILE A 433 -16.39 16.23 -11.09
N LEU A 434 -17.59 16.41 -10.52
CA LEU A 434 -17.81 16.41 -9.08
C LEU A 434 -17.38 15.09 -8.42
N LEU A 435 -17.70 13.94 -9.03
CA LEU A 435 -17.29 12.64 -8.52
C LEU A 435 -15.77 12.45 -8.63
N CYS A 436 -15.16 12.87 -9.74
CA CYS A 436 -13.72 12.79 -9.92
C CYS A 436 -12.96 13.70 -8.94
N THR A 437 -13.46 14.90 -8.65
CA THR A 437 -12.87 15.80 -7.64
C THR A 437 -13.08 15.26 -6.22
N ALA A 438 -14.25 14.67 -5.92
CA ALA A 438 -14.49 14.01 -4.64
C ALA A 438 -13.55 12.80 -4.42
N CYS A 439 -13.21 12.11 -5.51
CA CYS A 439 -12.22 11.03 -5.58
C CYS A 439 -10.84 11.52 -6.08
N SER A 440 -10.34 12.63 -5.55
CA SER A 440 -9.00 13.13 -5.90
C SER A 440 -7.89 12.13 -5.55
N PHE A 441 -6.72 12.32 -6.15
CA PHE A 441 -5.55 11.49 -5.85
C PHE A 441 -4.97 11.86 -4.48
N ASP A 442 -4.72 10.85 -3.66
CA ASP A 442 -3.89 11.00 -2.47
C ASP A 442 -2.40 11.23 -2.86
N PRO A 443 -1.51 11.58 -1.92
CA PRO A 443 -0.09 11.77 -2.20
C PRO A 443 0.59 10.58 -2.87
N HIS A 444 0.03 9.36 -2.76
CA HIS A 444 0.53 8.15 -3.40
C HIS A 444 -0.02 7.89 -4.80
N GLY A 445 -0.93 8.74 -5.29
CA GLY A 445 -1.57 8.56 -6.59
C GLY A 445 -2.68 7.53 -6.60
N ASN A 446 -3.31 7.26 -5.46
CA ASN A 446 -4.52 6.45 -5.39
C ASN A 446 -5.76 7.36 -5.32
N PRO A 447 -6.76 7.17 -6.22
CA PRO A 447 -8.00 7.93 -6.15
C PRO A 447 -8.76 7.57 -4.86
N GLY A 448 -8.87 8.54 -3.97
CA GLY A 448 -9.44 8.34 -2.65
C GLY A 448 -9.95 9.65 -2.07
N PRO A 449 -11.04 9.62 -1.31
CA PRO A 449 -11.58 10.86 -0.81
C PRO A 449 -10.69 11.47 0.27
N ALA A 450 -10.42 12.76 0.14
CA ALA A 450 -9.51 13.46 1.04
C ALA A 450 -10.02 13.50 2.51
N PHE A 451 -11.34 13.40 2.73
CA PHE A 451 -11.91 13.31 4.08
C PHE A 451 -11.36 12.13 4.88
N ARG A 452 -10.90 11.07 4.21
CA ARG A 452 -10.32 9.89 4.82
C ARG A 452 -9.03 10.21 5.59
N ILE A 453 -8.16 11.00 4.95
CA ILE A 453 -6.91 11.48 5.53
C ILE A 453 -7.23 12.44 6.68
N ALA A 454 -8.17 13.37 6.48
CA ALA A 454 -8.60 14.30 7.52
C ALA A 454 -9.17 13.60 8.76
N ALA A 455 -10.01 12.57 8.56
CA ALA A 455 -10.59 11.79 9.64
C ALA A 455 -9.52 11.00 10.40
N ALA A 456 -8.61 10.34 9.69
CA ALA A 456 -7.51 9.60 10.31
C ALA A 456 -6.55 10.52 11.09
N ALA A 457 -6.15 11.65 10.51
CA ALA A 457 -5.31 12.65 11.19
C ALA A 457 -5.96 13.18 12.47
N ARG A 458 -7.28 13.42 12.44
CA ARG A 458 -8.04 13.81 13.63
C ARG A 458 -8.06 12.72 14.70
N MET A 459 -8.16 11.45 14.31
CA MET A 459 -8.16 10.31 15.22
C MET A 459 -6.76 10.00 15.79
N ALA A 460 -5.71 10.26 15.02
CA ALA A 460 -4.31 10.14 15.43
C ALA A 460 -3.85 11.32 16.32
N GLY A 461 -4.67 12.36 16.51
CA GLY A 461 -4.32 13.53 17.31
C GLY A 461 -3.52 14.60 16.56
N VAL A 462 -3.21 14.38 15.29
CA VAL A 462 -2.32 15.24 14.48
C VAL A 462 -3.13 16.32 13.73
N ARG A 463 -3.87 17.15 14.48
CA ARG A 463 -4.85 18.09 13.91
C ARG A 463 -4.24 19.19 13.04
N GLU A 464 -3.05 19.65 13.40
CA GLU A 464 -2.38 20.74 12.69
C GLU A 464 -2.01 20.35 11.25
N GLU A 465 -1.70 19.07 11.04
CA GLU A 465 -1.32 18.53 9.75
C GLU A 465 -2.48 18.43 8.76
N ILE A 466 -3.73 18.49 9.23
CA ILE A 466 -4.91 18.60 8.36
C ILE A 466 -4.82 19.86 7.48
N ARG A 467 -4.14 20.92 7.94
CA ARG A 467 -3.92 22.15 7.17
C ARG A 467 -3.08 21.91 5.91
N LEU A 468 -2.33 20.82 5.85
CA LEU A 468 -1.49 20.46 4.70
C LEU A 468 -2.28 19.73 3.61
N LEU A 469 -3.48 19.24 3.91
CA LEU A 469 -4.29 18.43 3.00
C LEU A 469 -4.61 19.09 1.65
N PRO A 470 -4.84 20.42 1.55
CA PRO A 470 -4.95 21.11 0.26
C PRO A 470 -3.70 21.02 -0.62
N LEU A 471 -2.53 20.70 -0.05
CA LEU A 471 -1.27 20.54 -0.76
C LEU A 471 -0.97 19.08 -1.13
N SER A 472 -1.90 18.15 -0.87
CA SER A 472 -1.74 16.72 -1.22
C SER A 472 -1.45 16.47 -2.70
N TRP A 473 -1.95 17.34 -3.59
CA TRP A 473 -1.67 17.28 -5.02
C TRP A 473 -0.17 17.45 -5.36
N VAL A 474 0.60 18.12 -4.49
CA VAL A 474 2.06 18.31 -4.68
C VAL A 474 2.78 16.96 -4.56
N GLY A 475 2.38 16.12 -3.60
CA GLY A 475 2.91 14.76 -3.45
C GLY A 475 2.62 13.90 -4.69
N PHE A 476 1.37 13.98 -5.19
CA PHE A 476 0.98 13.30 -6.42
C PHE A 476 1.81 13.77 -7.63
N ALA A 477 1.96 15.09 -7.83
CA ALA A 477 2.74 15.65 -8.93
C ALA A 477 4.21 15.21 -8.89
N HIS A 478 4.82 15.23 -7.70
CA HIS A 478 6.20 14.78 -7.51
C HIS A 478 6.38 13.31 -7.91
N ARG A 479 5.46 12.43 -7.50
CA ARG A 479 5.50 11.00 -7.87
C ARG A 479 5.22 10.76 -9.34
N LEU A 480 4.30 11.51 -9.94
CA LEU A 480 4.01 11.44 -11.37
C LEU A 480 5.28 11.77 -12.18
N LEU A 481 5.99 12.85 -11.82
CA LEU A 481 7.27 13.21 -12.42
C LEU A 481 8.33 12.12 -12.23
N GLY A 482 8.42 11.55 -11.02
CA GLY A 482 9.31 10.42 -10.73
C GLY A 482 9.01 9.18 -11.59
N GLY A 483 7.73 8.85 -11.77
CA GLY A 483 7.29 7.75 -12.63
C GLY A 483 7.59 8.00 -14.11
N ILE A 484 7.38 9.22 -14.61
CA ILE A 484 7.76 9.62 -15.96
C ILE A 484 9.27 9.48 -16.15
N ASN A 485 10.08 9.92 -15.18
CA ASN A 485 11.53 9.77 -15.22
C ASN A 485 11.95 8.29 -15.25
N LEU A 486 11.31 7.44 -14.45
CA LEU A 486 11.59 6.00 -14.43
C LEU A 486 11.23 5.33 -15.76
N LEU A 487 10.12 5.72 -16.39
CA LEU A 487 9.76 5.26 -17.74
C LEU A 487 10.74 5.77 -18.81
N ALA A 488 11.28 6.98 -18.63
CA ALA A 488 12.29 7.53 -19.53
C ALA A 488 13.65 6.80 -19.38
N THR A 489 14.06 6.46 -18.16
CA THR A 489 15.34 5.78 -17.91
C THR A 489 15.30 4.29 -18.29
N THR A 490 14.17 3.61 -18.06
CA THR A 490 13.97 2.19 -18.47
C THR A 490 13.90 1.99 -19.99
N ARG A 491 13.75 3.07 -20.78
CA ARG A 491 13.87 3.03 -22.25
C ARG A 491 15.31 3.06 -22.76
N THR A 492 16.31 3.26 -21.91
CA THR A 492 17.68 2.93 -22.31
C THR A 492 17.80 1.40 -22.29
N PRO A 493 18.04 0.73 -23.43
CA PRO A 493 18.23 -0.70 -23.42
C PRO A 493 19.40 -0.97 -22.48
N ARG A 494 19.14 -1.69 -21.38
CA ARG A 494 20.18 -2.34 -20.59
C ARG A 494 21.00 -3.12 -21.61
N ARG A 495 22.15 -2.56 -22.01
CA ARG A 495 23.15 -3.22 -22.82
C ARG A 495 23.43 -4.50 -22.04
N ARG A 496 22.99 -5.65 -22.57
CA ARG A 496 23.32 -6.96 -22.03
C ARG A 496 24.84 -7.00 -22.02
N GLU A 497 25.46 -6.65 -20.90
CA GLU A 497 26.81 -7.10 -20.60
C GLU A 497 26.73 -8.61 -20.77
N HIS A 498 27.35 -9.08 -21.84
CA HIS A 498 27.48 -10.50 -22.10
C HIS A 498 28.04 -11.10 -20.81
N ALA A 499 27.28 -12.01 -20.22
CA ALA A 499 27.82 -13.00 -19.32
C ALA A 499 29.08 -13.53 -20.01
N GLN A 500 30.24 -13.21 -19.44
CA GLN A 500 31.47 -13.88 -19.84
C GLN A 500 31.19 -15.38 -19.68
N PRO A 501 31.42 -16.19 -20.72
CA PRO A 501 31.27 -17.63 -20.58
C PRO A 501 32.16 -18.06 -19.44
N ILE A 502 31.57 -18.73 -18.46
CA ILE A 502 32.28 -19.41 -17.39
C ILE A 502 33.23 -20.37 -18.09
N GLU A 503 34.52 -20.04 -18.11
CA GLU A 503 35.57 -20.97 -18.52
C GLU A 503 35.50 -22.16 -17.57
N THR A 504 34.94 -23.26 -18.05
CA THR A 504 35.06 -24.56 -17.42
C THR A 504 36.54 -24.90 -17.33
N PRO A 505 37.12 -25.14 -16.14
CA PRO A 505 38.47 -25.67 -16.06
C PRO A 505 38.48 -27.04 -16.73
N ALA A 506 39.29 -27.15 -17.79
CA ALA A 506 39.52 -28.39 -18.50
C ALA A 506 40.03 -29.45 -17.53
N SER A 507 39.25 -30.50 -17.35
CA SER A 507 39.71 -31.77 -16.83
C SER A 507 40.53 -32.47 -17.92
N GLU A 508 41.86 -32.36 -17.84
CA GLU A 508 42.75 -33.37 -18.42
C GLU A 508 43.65 -33.91 -17.31
N GLY A 509 43.35 -35.15 -16.93
CA GLY A 509 44.28 -35.97 -16.18
C GLY A 509 45.23 -36.71 -17.14
N ALA A 510 46.41 -36.97 -16.59
CA ALA A 510 47.18 -38.21 -16.71
C ALA A 510 48.55 -38.15 -17.43
N VAL A 511 49.52 -38.71 -16.67
CA VAL A 511 50.77 -39.39 -17.05
C VAL A 511 52.05 -38.54 -17.13
N ALA A 512 52.77 -38.47 -16.00
CA ALA A 512 54.07 -39.13 -15.80
C ALA A 512 54.40 -39.19 -14.30
#